data_AF-A0A521HWT1-F1
#
_entry.id   AF-A0A521HWT1-F1
#
_cell.length_a   1.000
_cell.length_b   1.000
_cell.length_c   1.000
_cell.angle_alpha   90.00
_cell.angle_beta   90.00
_cell.angle_gamma   90.00
#
_symmetry.space_group_name_H-M   'P 1'
#
loop_
_entity.id
_entity.type
_entity.pdbx_description
1 polymer ?
#
loop_
_entity_poly.entity_id
_entity_poly.type
_entity_poly.pdbx_seq_one_letter_code
_entity_poly.pdbx_strand_id
1 'polypeptide(L)' 'MTMIHALRSAMDVMLDRNPDVVVFGEDVGYFGGVFRCTEGLQAKYGKSRVFDTPISEGGIVGVAVGMGA' A
#
# COMPACT_ATOMS: atom_id res chain seq x y z
N MET A 1 2.39 -6.80 -19.57
CA MET A 1 1.99 -6.73 -18.14
C MET A 1 0.48 -6.94 -18.05
N THR A 2 -0.01 -7.66 -17.03
CA THR A 2 -1.45 -7.65 -16.69
C THR A 2 -1.79 -6.35 -15.98
N MET A 3 -3.08 -6.03 -15.83
CA MET A 3 -3.52 -4.84 -15.07
C MET A 3 -3.01 -4.87 -13.63
N ILE A 4 -3.08 -6.03 -12.95
CA ILE A 4 -2.56 -6.22 -11.58
C ILE A 4 -1.06 -5.88 -11.53
N HIS A 5 -0.26 -6.39 -12.47
CA HIS A 5 1.17 -6.10 -12.52
C HIS A 5 1.46 -4.63 -12.84
N ALA A 6 0.61 -3.96 -13.64
CA ALA A 6 0.74 -2.55 -13.95
C ALA A 6 0.47 -1.66 -12.74
N LEU A 7 -0.61 -1.92 -11.99
CA LEU A 7 -0.93 -1.20 -10.76
C LEU A 7 0.19 -1.39 -9.72
N ARG A 8 0.67 -2.63 -9.54
CA ARG A 8 1.80 -2.94 -8.65
C ARG A 8 3.05 -2.17 -9.03
N SER A 9 3.39 -2.16 -10.31
CA SER A 9 4.57 -1.44 -10.81
C SER A 9 4.45 0.07 -10.61
N ALA A 10 3.27 0.66 -10.76
CA ALA A 10 3.05 2.08 -10.50
C ALA A 10 3.27 2.43 -9.02
N MET A 11 2.76 1.59 -8.11
CA MET A 11 3.00 1.75 -6.67
C MET A 11 4.48 1.58 -6.31
N ASP A 12 5.16 0.59 -6.90
CA ASP A 12 6.61 0.37 -6.71
C ASP A 12 7.44 1.60 -7.13
N VAL A 13 7.15 2.17 -8.30
CA VAL A 13 7.81 3.39 -8.79
C VAL A 13 7.61 4.56 -7.83
N MET A 14 6.39 4.75 -7.32
CA MET A 14 6.10 5.88 -6.42
C MET A 14 6.68 5.68 -5.02
N LEU A 15 6.67 4.45 -4.49
CA LEU A 15 7.28 4.11 -3.21
C LEU A 15 8.80 4.31 -3.22
N ASP A 16 9.45 4.02 -4.35
CA ASP A 16 10.88 4.28 -4.57
C ASP A 16 11.18 5.77 -4.71
N ARG A 17 10.38 6.47 -5.53
CA ARG A 17 10.64 7.86 -5.92
C ARG A 17 10.39 8.87 -4.80
N ASN A 18 9.38 8.65 -3.97
CA ASN A 18 8.99 9.60 -2.92
C ASN A 18 8.93 8.90 -1.55
N PRO A 19 9.77 9.29 -0.57
CA PRO A 19 9.76 8.71 0.76
C PRO A 19 8.45 8.95 1.52
N ASP A 20 7.66 9.98 1.17
CA ASP A 20 6.40 10.32 1.84
C ASP A 20 5.21 9.45 1.38
N VAL A 21 5.35 8.71 0.28
CA VAL A 21 4.29 7.82 -0.21
C VAL A 21 4.17 6.60 0.69
N VAL A 22 2.98 6.31 1.20
CA VAL A 22 2.68 5.07 1.92
C VAL A 22 1.54 4.31 1.22
N VAL A 23 1.46 3.01 1.45
CA VAL A 23 0.38 2.16 0.91
C VAL A 23 -0.18 1.30 2.04
N PHE A 24 -1.46 1.43 2.36
CA PHE A 24 -2.05 0.68 3.44
C PHE A 24 -3.52 0.38 3.18
N GLY A 25 -4.02 -0.65 3.87
CA GLY A 25 -5.40 -1.13 3.77
C GLY A 25 -5.53 -2.56 4.28
N GLU A 26 -6.70 -3.15 4.11
CA GLU A 26 -6.97 -4.52 4.53
C GLU A 26 -6.22 -5.53 3.64
N ASP A 27 -5.43 -6.40 4.27
CA ASP A 27 -4.57 -7.42 3.63
C ASP A 27 -3.55 -6.89 2.61
N VAL A 28 -3.30 -5.58 2.59
CA VAL A 28 -2.40 -4.90 1.63
C VAL A 28 -0.93 -5.22 1.89
N GLY A 29 -0.56 -5.45 3.15
CA GLY A 29 0.81 -5.60 3.64
C GLY A 29 1.39 -6.97 3.34
N TYR A 30 1.43 -7.84 4.36
CA TYR A 30 2.15 -9.12 4.27
C TYR A 30 1.55 -10.03 3.18
N PHE A 31 0.23 -10.06 3.06
CA PHE A 31 -0.46 -10.90 2.10
C PHE A 31 -0.29 -10.42 0.64
N GLY A 32 -0.12 -9.11 0.44
CA GLY A 32 0.06 -8.51 -0.89
C GLY A 32 -1.26 -8.15 -1.60
N GLY A 33 -2.35 -8.05 -0.84
CA GLY A 33 -3.70 -7.79 -1.32
C GLY A 33 -4.39 -9.04 -1.86
N VAL A 34 -5.72 -9.11 -1.67
CA VAL A 34 -6.56 -10.22 -2.16
C VAL A 34 -6.52 -10.44 -3.68
N PHE A 35 -6.15 -9.40 -4.43
CA PHE A 35 -5.90 -9.46 -5.88
C PHE A 35 -4.42 -9.41 -6.27
N ARG A 36 -3.49 -9.52 -5.31
CA ARG A 36 -2.02 -9.47 -5.54
C ARG A 36 -1.47 -8.15 -6.08
N CYS A 37 -2.26 -7.07 -6.02
CA CYS A 37 -1.84 -5.75 -6.49
C CYS A 37 -0.67 -5.15 -5.70
N THR A 38 -0.44 -5.55 -4.44
CA THR A 38 0.62 -5.01 -3.58
C THR A 38 1.65 -6.06 -3.14
N GLU A 39 1.61 -7.24 -3.78
CA GLU A 39 2.53 -8.35 -3.49
C GLU A 39 4.00 -7.93 -3.53
N GLY A 40 4.75 -8.28 -2.47
CA GLY A 40 6.17 -8.01 -2.35
C GLY A 40 6.55 -6.57 -1.95
N LEU A 41 5.61 -5.61 -2.00
CA LEU A 41 5.92 -4.21 -1.67
C LEU A 41 6.31 -4.03 -0.19
N GLN A 42 5.63 -4.70 0.74
CA GLN A 42 6.01 -4.66 2.16
C GLN A 42 7.40 -5.28 2.41
N ALA A 43 7.74 -6.36 1.72
CA ALA A 43 9.07 -6.96 1.87
C ALA A 43 10.19 -6.01 1.38
N LYS A 44 9.93 -5.22 0.33
CA LYS A 44 10.87 -4.26 -0.24
C LYS A 44 10.98 -2.96 0.56
N TYR A 45 9.86 -2.39 1.00
CA TYR A 45 9.80 -1.05 1.62
C TYR A 45 9.58 -1.05 3.14
N GLY A 46 9.31 -2.21 3.73
CA GLY A 46 9.12 -2.37 5.17
C GLY A 46 7.72 -1.98 5.67
N LYS A 47 7.46 -2.37 6.93
CA LYS A 47 6.15 -2.21 7.59
C LYS A 47 5.76 -0.77 7.89
N SER A 48 6.71 0.18 7.86
CA SER A 48 6.39 1.59 8.04
C SER A 48 5.85 2.26 6.77
N ARG A 49 6.05 1.64 5.60
CA ARG A 49 5.67 2.19 4.30
C ARG A 49 4.52 1.41 3.65
N VAL A 50 4.46 0.10 3.86
CA VAL A 50 3.39 -0.76 3.35
C VAL A 50 2.87 -1.67 4.46
N PHE A 51 1.61 -1.50 4.89
CA PHE A 51 1.08 -2.17 6.08
C PHE A 51 -0.42 -2.45 6.04
N ASP A 52 -0.81 -3.42 6.86
CA ASP A 52 -2.20 -3.84 7.05
C ASP A 52 -2.93 -2.92 8.04
N THR A 53 -4.21 -2.69 7.80
CA THR A 53 -5.09 -1.93 8.71
C THR A 53 -6.17 -2.81 9.34
N PRO A 54 -6.80 -2.36 10.45
CA PRO A 54 -8.07 -2.91 10.89
C PRO A 54 -9.15 -2.77 9.80
N ILE A 55 -10.20 -3.61 9.91
CA ILE A 55 -11.36 -3.56 9.02
C ILE A 55 -12.25 -2.39 9.43
N SER A 56 -11.99 -1.23 8.85
CA SER A 56 -12.72 0.01 9.09
C SER A 56 -12.40 1.02 8.00
N GLU A 57 -13.26 1.10 6.99
CA GLU A 57 -13.05 1.95 5.82
C GLU A 57 -13.03 3.44 6.19
N GLY A 58 -13.92 3.84 7.12
CA GLY A 58 -13.92 5.19 7.69
C GLY A 58 -12.62 5.50 8.45
N GLY A 59 -12.04 4.52 9.15
CA GLY A 59 -10.75 4.65 9.82
C GLY A 59 -9.59 4.78 8.83
N ILE A 60 -9.56 3.94 7.78
CA ILE A 60 -8.57 3.99 6.70
C ILE A 60 -8.54 5.39 6.07
N VAL A 61 -9.72 5.89 5.67
CA VAL A 61 -9.84 7.22 5.05
C VAL A 61 -9.50 8.33 6.03
N GLY A 62 -10.01 8.27 7.27
CA GLY A 62 -9.76 9.29 8.30
C GLY A 62 -8.27 9.44 8.64
N VAL A 63 -7.56 8.32 8.79
CA VAL A 63 -6.11 8.32 9.01
C VAL A 63 -5.37 8.86 7.77
N ALA A 64 -5.77 8.46 6.56
CA ALA A 64 -5.17 8.98 5.33
C ALA A 64 -5.28 10.52 5.23
N VAL A 65 -6.44 11.09 5.60
CA VAL A 65 -6.62 12.55 5.66
C VAL A 65 -5.66 13.18 6.67
N GLY A 66 -5.57 12.63 7.88
CA GLY A 66 -4.66 13.13 8.92
C GLY A 66 -3.17 13.01 8.54
N MET A 67 -2.79 12.00 7.76
CA MET A 67 -1.41 11.85 7.28
C MET A 67 -1.04 12.86 6.18
N GLY A 68 -2.02 13.34 5.41
CA GLY A 68 -1.79 14.29 4.32
C GLY A 68 -1.97 15.76 4.68
N ALA A 69 -2.39 16.07 5.91
CA ALA A 69 -2.58 17.43 6.43
C ALA A 69 -1.25 18.07 6.87
#